data_AF-A0A1Q5UQK7-F1
#
_entry.id   AF-A0A1Q5UQK7-F1
#
_cell.length_a   1.000
_cell.length_b   1.000
_cell.length_c   1.000
_cell.angle_alpha   90.00
_cell.angle_beta   90.00
_cell.angle_gamma   90.00
#
_symmetry.space_group_name_H-M   'P 1'
#
loop_
_entity.id
_entity.type
_entity.pdbx_description
1 polymer ?
#
loop_
_entity_poly.entity_id
_entity_poly.type
_entity_poly.pdbx_seq_one_letter_code
_entity_poly.pdbx_strand_id
1 'polypeptide(L)'
;MPAFWITINPSDLRNPLVLILAGVEYSRDNLAAVNAAIREAAATSNPVVVAKFFYYVCKAILDGLFATNTGRIGILGDLSNYFAVVETNGRVSKSLSLIYYITNYATKDDVSPWQMVAKAALLKQSIENAKVAEPPTATDLRLREKGVNNFALRCFNALSYDREISSVQVASVLL
;
A
#
# COMPACT_ATOMS: atom_id res chain seq x y z
N MET A 1 -9.05 14.69 -15.95
CA MET A 1 -8.77 14.41 -14.53
C MET A 1 -9.31 13.03 -14.22
N PRO A 2 -8.47 12.00 -14.10
CA PRO A 2 -8.90 10.66 -13.74
C PRO A 2 -9.38 10.64 -12.28
N ALA A 3 -10.28 9.71 -12.00
CA ALA A 3 -10.83 9.50 -10.67
C ALA A 3 -10.79 8.02 -10.30
N PHE A 4 -10.45 7.73 -9.05
CA PHE A 4 -10.55 6.40 -8.48
C PHE A 4 -11.75 6.32 -7.54
N TRP A 5 -12.50 5.22 -7.65
CA TRP A 5 -13.42 4.81 -6.60
C TRP A 5 -12.67 3.92 -5.61
N ILE A 6 -12.58 4.35 -4.36
CA ILE A 6 -11.84 3.65 -3.31
C ILE A 6 -12.75 3.39 -2.11
N THR A 7 -12.74 2.16 -1.61
CA THR A 7 -13.42 1.79 -0.37
C THR A 7 -12.40 1.33 0.66
N ILE A 8 -12.34 2.04 1.79
CA ILE A 8 -11.50 1.71 2.95
C ILE A 8 -12.40 1.11 4.02
N ASN A 9 -12.24 -0.20 4.28
CA ASN A 9 -13.07 -0.95 5.23
C ASN A 9 -12.17 -1.70 6.25
N PRO A 10 -11.56 -1.00 7.21
CA PRO A 10 -10.63 -1.60 8.15
C PRO A 10 -11.39 -2.46 9.16
N SER A 11 -10.95 -3.70 9.34
CA SER A 11 -11.52 -4.61 10.34
C SER A 11 -10.90 -4.36 11.72
N ASP A 12 -11.75 -4.06 12.69
CA ASP A 12 -11.45 -3.87 14.10
C ASP A 12 -11.38 -5.21 14.87
N LEU A 13 -12.10 -6.25 14.43
CA LEU A 13 -12.24 -7.55 15.11
C LEU A 13 -10.95 -8.36 15.33
N ARG A 14 -9.86 -7.98 14.66
CA ARG A 14 -8.56 -8.69 14.73
C ARG A 14 -7.38 -7.72 14.75
N ASN A 15 -7.64 -6.43 15.01
CA ASN A 15 -6.59 -5.43 14.96
C ASN A 15 -6.13 -5.05 16.38
N PRO A 16 -4.86 -5.31 16.76
CA PRO A 16 -4.35 -4.98 18.09
C PRO A 16 -4.33 -3.47 18.38
N LEU A 17 -4.41 -2.61 17.36
CA LEU A 17 -4.61 -1.16 17.56
C LEU A 17 -5.87 -0.86 18.38
N VAL A 18 -6.89 -1.72 18.31
CA VAL A 18 -8.11 -1.59 19.13
C VAL A 18 -7.78 -1.70 20.61
N LEU A 19 -6.91 -2.64 21.01
CA LEU A 19 -6.47 -2.80 22.40
C LEU A 19 -5.65 -1.61 22.88
N ILE A 20 -4.73 -1.12 22.04
CA ILE A 20 -3.90 0.05 22.35
C ILE A 20 -4.79 1.28 22.57
N LEU A 21 -5.76 1.50 21.69
CA LEU A 21 -6.70 2.62 21.79
C LEU A 21 -7.68 2.47 22.96
N ALA A 22 -7.95 1.23 23.39
CA ALA A 22 -8.74 0.92 24.58
C ALA A 22 -7.93 1.06 25.90
N GLY A 23 -6.60 1.24 25.83
CA GLY A 23 -5.74 1.23 27.01
C GLY A 23 -5.60 -0.14 27.65
N VAL A 24 -5.84 -1.21 26.89
CA VAL A 24 -5.76 -2.60 27.37
C VAL A 24 -4.35 -3.12 27.12
N GLU A 25 -3.63 -3.46 28.19
CA GLU A 25 -2.36 -4.18 28.08
C GLU A 25 -2.59 -5.59 27.54
N TYR A 26 -1.71 -6.03 26.64
CA TYR A 26 -1.78 -7.38 26.09
C TYR A 26 -0.39 -7.98 25.95
N SER A 27 -0.27 -9.27 26.29
CA SER A 27 0.96 -10.03 26.05
C SER A 27 1.03 -10.43 24.58
N ARG A 28 2.19 -10.18 23.93
CA ARG A 28 2.43 -10.57 22.53
C ARG A 28 2.60 -12.09 22.36
N ASP A 29 2.82 -12.81 23.46
CA ASP A 29 3.20 -14.22 23.43
C ASP A 29 1.98 -15.15 23.33
N ASN A 30 0.76 -14.62 23.49
CA ASN A 30 -0.48 -15.40 23.42
C ASN A 30 -1.49 -14.79 22.44
N LEU A 31 -1.34 -15.11 21.16
CA LEU A 31 -2.19 -14.63 20.08
C LEU A 31 -3.69 -14.99 20.28
N ALA A 32 -4.00 -16.11 20.94
CA ALA A 32 -5.37 -16.51 21.21
C ALA A 32 -6.03 -15.60 22.26
N ALA A 33 -5.30 -15.29 23.35
CA ALA A 33 -5.74 -14.34 24.36
C ALA A 33 -5.89 -12.92 23.80
N VAL A 34 -4.96 -12.49 22.93
CA VAL A 34 -5.05 -11.19 22.23
C VAL A 34 -6.31 -11.11 21.36
N ASN A 35 -6.61 -12.14 20.58
CA ASN A 35 -7.81 -12.16 19.75
C ASN A 35 -9.11 -12.19 20.57
N ALA A 36 -9.12 -12.88 21.72
CA ALA A 36 -10.25 -12.86 22.63
C ALA A 36 -10.45 -11.46 23.24
N ALA A 37 -9.37 -10.82 23.70
CA ALA A 37 -9.39 -9.46 24.22
C ALA A 37 -9.79 -8.43 23.17
N ILE A 38 -9.38 -8.57 21.91
CA ILE A 38 -9.81 -7.69 20.81
C ILE A 38 -11.32 -7.82 20.59
N ARG A 39 -11.82 -9.07 20.53
CA ARG A 39 -13.26 -9.32 20.35
C ARG A 39 -14.06 -8.80 21.52
N GLU A 40 -13.56 -8.98 22.74
CA GLU A 40 -14.14 -8.42 23.94
C GLU A 40 -14.15 -6.89 23.83
N ALA A 41 -13.02 -6.22 23.67
CA ALA A 41 -12.93 -4.77 23.54
C ALA A 41 -13.80 -4.18 22.40
N ALA A 42 -13.94 -4.91 21.30
CA ALA A 42 -14.83 -4.53 20.18
C ALA A 42 -16.32 -4.79 20.49
N ALA A 43 -16.64 -5.81 21.30
CA ALA A 43 -18.01 -6.21 21.64
C ALA A 43 -18.56 -5.57 22.94
N THR A 44 -17.72 -5.24 23.92
CA THR A 44 -18.10 -4.84 25.30
C THR A 44 -18.05 -3.34 25.58
N SER A 45 -18.37 -2.50 24.59
CA SER A 45 -18.87 -1.12 24.85
C SER A 45 -17.84 -0.01 25.09
N ASN A 46 -16.97 0.24 24.11
CA ASN A 46 -16.52 1.62 23.89
C ASN A 46 -16.67 2.02 22.42
N PRO A 47 -17.87 2.50 21.98
CA PRO A 47 -18.08 2.96 20.62
C PRO A 47 -17.10 4.07 20.21
N VAL A 48 -16.51 4.78 21.19
CA VAL A 48 -15.46 5.77 20.96
C VAL A 48 -14.14 5.11 20.55
N VAL A 49 -13.77 3.96 21.11
CA VAL A 49 -12.53 3.23 20.72
C VAL A 49 -12.64 2.75 19.28
N VAL A 50 -13.76 2.13 18.91
CA VAL A 50 -13.97 1.65 17.54
C VAL A 50 -14.03 2.83 16.56
N ALA A 51 -14.66 3.95 16.95
CA ALA A 51 -14.66 5.17 16.14
C ALA A 51 -13.26 5.79 16.00
N LYS A 52 -12.47 5.83 17.07
CA LYS A 52 -11.07 6.28 17.05
C LYS A 52 -10.21 5.39 16.17
N PHE A 53 -10.37 4.08 16.27
CA PHE A 53 -9.68 3.12 15.41
C PHE A 53 -9.97 3.41 13.93
N PHE A 54 -11.25 3.48 13.56
CA PHE A 54 -11.65 3.79 12.19
C PHE A 54 -11.09 5.14 11.71
N TYR A 55 -11.21 6.19 12.55
CA TYR A 55 -10.70 7.52 12.24
C TYR A 55 -9.20 7.52 12.00
N TYR A 56 -8.40 6.95 12.91
CA TYR A 56 -6.95 6.96 12.78
C TYR A 56 -6.46 6.13 11.61
N VAL A 57 -7.09 4.99 11.31
CA VAL A 57 -6.72 4.18 10.14
C VAL A 57 -7.05 4.92 8.85
N CYS A 58 -8.25 5.50 8.73
CA CYS A 58 -8.63 6.28 7.55
C CYS A 58 -7.73 7.51 7.40
N LYS A 59 -7.45 8.24 8.49
CA LYS A 59 -6.55 9.40 8.50
C LYS A 59 -5.13 9.01 8.09
N ALA A 60 -4.60 7.89 8.59
CA ALA A 60 -3.27 7.42 8.21
C ALA A 60 -3.20 7.08 6.71
N ILE A 61 -4.25 6.50 6.13
CA ILE A 61 -4.33 6.25 4.69
C ILE A 61 -4.44 7.57 3.92
N LEU A 62 -5.38 8.44 4.28
CA LEU A 62 -5.64 9.69 3.59
C LEU A 62 -4.45 10.66 3.66
N ASP A 63 -3.86 10.87 4.83
CA ASP A 63 -2.75 11.81 5.00
C ASP A 63 -1.40 11.16 4.69
N GLY A 64 -1.19 9.92 5.12
CA GLY A 64 0.11 9.25 5.02
C GLY A 64 0.35 8.61 3.66
N LEU A 65 -0.67 7.96 3.09
CA LEU A 65 -0.53 7.26 1.81
C LEU A 65 -0.97 8.13 0.62
N PHE A 66 -2.08 8.84 0.78
CA PHE A 66 -2.66 9.67 -0.27
C PHE A 66 -2.26 11.15 -0.17
N ALA A 67 -1.54 11.55 0.89
CA ALA A 67 -1.03 12.90 1.04
C ALA A 67 -2.11 14.01 1.02
N THR A 68 -3.35 13.70 1.39
CA THR A 68 -4.52 14.58 1.14
C THR A 68 -4.45 15.98 1.78
N ASN A 69 -3.67 16.14 2.84
CA ASN A 69 -3.51 17.41 3.58
C ASN A 69 -2.05 17.75 3.86
N THR A 70 -1.11 17.23 3.07
CA THR A 70 0.33 17.37 3.38
C THR A 70 1.08 18.28 2.41
N GLY A 71 0.45 18.69 1.31
CA GLY A 71 1.12 19.44 0.23
C GLY A 71 2.17 18.62 -0.51
N ARG A 72 2.18 17.29 -0.32
CA ARG A 72 3.05 16.34 -1.00
C ARG A 72 2.25 15.52 -1.99
N ILE A 73 2.96 14.90 -2.90
CA ILE A 73 2.39 13.95 -3.86
C ILE A 73 2.13 12.63 -3.14
N GLY A 74 0.90 12.11 -3.23
CA GLY A 74 0.53 10.81 -2.67
C GLY A 74 0.94 9.65 -3.57
N ILE A 75 0.79 8.39 -3.09
CA ILE A 75 1.16 7.21 -3.88
C ILE A 75 0.36 7.07 -5.19
N LEU A 76 -0.83 7.68 -5.25
CA LEU A 76 -1.71 7.69 -6.42
C LEU A 76 -1.53 8.94 -7.28
N GLY A 77 -0.60 9.82 -6.91
CA GLY A 77 -0.34 11.11 -7.53
C GLY A 77 -0.82 12.30 -6.70
N ASP A 78 -0.72 13.49 -7.30
CA ASP A 78 -1.10 14.75 -6.68
C ASP A 78 -2.62 14.88 -6.52
N LEU A 79 -3.07 15.18 -5.31
CA LEU A 79 -4.49 15.28 -5.01
C LEU A 79 -5.05 16.61 -5.50
N SER A 80 -5.98 16.54 -6.45
CA SER A 80 -6.76 17.72 -6.83
C SER A 80 -7.93 17.95 -5.87
N ASN A 81 -8.72 16.89 -5.62
CA ASN A 81 -9.85 16.94 -4.69
C ASN A 81 -10.29 15.52 -4.34
N TYR A 82 -11.07 15.35 -3.26
CA TYR A 82 -11.75 14.09 -2.98
C TYR A 82 -13.09 14.33 -2.28
N PHE A 83 -14.01 13.42 -2.51
CA PHE A 83 -15.28 13.36 -1.79
C PHE A 83 -15.38 12.01 -1.10
N ALA A 84 -15.67 11.99 0.20
CA ALA A 84 -15.72 10.76 0.98
C ALA A 84 -16.98 10.71 1.85
N VAL A 85 -17.58 9.52 1.93
CA VAL A 85 -18.79 9.22 2.70
C VAL A 85 -18.50 8.03 3.60
N VAL A 86 -18.91 8.15 4.87
CA VAL A 86 -18.87 7.05 5.82
C VAL A 86 -20.22 6.35 5.82
N GLU A 87 -20.20 5.05 5.57
CA GLU A 87 -21.37 4.18 5.64
C GLU A 87 -21.28 3.27 6.87
N THR A 88 -22.44 3.03 7.50
CA THR A 88 -22.57 2.11 8.64
C THR A 88 -23.35 0.87 8.21
N ASN A 89 -22.72 -0.31 8.28
CA ASN A 89 -23.28 -1.52 7.68
C ASN A 89 -24.15 -2.33 8.66
N GLY A 90 -24.95 -1.66 9.51
CA GLY A 90 -25.80 -2.29 10.53
C GLY A 90 -25.04 -3.00 11.68
N ARG A 91 -23.71 -3.06 11.60
CA ARG A 91 -22.78 -3.39 12.69
C ARG A 91 -21.93 -2.14 12.97
N VAL A 92 -21.35 -2.05 14.17
CA VAL A 92 -20.51 -0.92 14.65
C VAL A 92 -19.32 -0.60 13.70
N SER A 93 -18.98 -1.53 12.81
CA SER A 93 -17.96 -1.37 11.76
C SER A 93 -18.39 -0.37 10.69
N LYS A 94 -17.54 0.63 10.47
CA LYS A 94 -17.70 1.72 9.50
C LYS A 94 -16.85 1.43 8.27
N SER A 95 -17.37 1.74 7.09
CA SER A 95 -16.60 1.78 5.84
C SER A 95 -16.56 3.21 5.30
N LEU A 96 -15.42 3.63 4.75
CA LEU A 96 -15.25 4.90 4.05
C LEU A 96 -15.25 4.61 2.55
N SER A 97 -16.24 5.13 1.84
CA SER A 97 -16.29 5.12 0.37
C SER A 97 -15.90 6.51 -0.12
N LEU A 98 -14.96 6.61 -1.05
CA LEU A 98 -14.50 7.89 -1.55
C LEU A 98 -14.25 7.89 -3.06
N ILE A 99 -14.51 9.04 -3.67
CA ILE A 99 -14.08 9.40 -5.02
C ILE A 99 -12.84 10.26 -4.88
N TYR A 100 -11.73 9.78 -5.44
CA TYR A 100 -10.40 10.42 -5.35
C TYR A 100 -10.01 11.01 -6.71
N TYR A 101 -9.92 12.33 -6.80
CA TYR A 101 -9.54 13.02 -8.04
C TYR A 101 -8.07 13.42 -8.01
N ILE A 102 -7.33 12.99 -9.03
CA ILE A 102 -5.89 13.26 -9.12
C ILE A 102 -5.55 14.15 -10.31
N THR A 103 -4.58 15.01 -10.08
CA THR A 103 -3.85 15.78 -11.08
C THR A 103 -2.42 15.28 -11.12
N ASN A 104 -1.69 15.63 -12.18
CA ASN A 104 -0.28 15.26 -12.34
C ASN A 104 0.03 13.75 -12.33
N TYR A 105 -1.00 12.90 -12.31
CA TYR A 105 -0.89 11.46 -12.49
C TYR A 105 0.03 11.14 -13.67
N ALA A 106 0.95 10.19 -13.51
CA ALA A 106 1.77 9.72 -14.61
C ALA A 106 0.89 9.24 -15.77
N THR A 107 0.68 10.12 -16.75
CA THR A 107 -0.01 9.76 -17.98
C THR A 107 0.92 8.84 -18.76
N LYS A 108 0.35 7.91 -19.54
CA LYS A 108 1.15 7.12 -20.50
C LYS A 108 1.91 8.02 -21.48
N ASP A 109 1.51 9.27 -21.62
CA ASP A 109 2.03 10.24 -22.58
C ASP A 109 3.37 10.87 -22.16
N ASP A 110 3.72 10.85 -20.86
CA ASP A 110 5.00 11.39 -20.37
C ASP A 110 6.20 10.47 -20.64
N VAL A 111 5.96 9.31 -21.26
CA VAL A 111 7.01 8.35 -21.58
C VAL A 111 7.22 8.28 -23.08
N SER A 112 8.44 8.58 -23.51
CA SER A 112 8.83 8.48 -24.92
C SER A 112 8.56 7.07 -25.46
N PRO A 113 7.89 6.93 -26.63
CA PRO A 113 7.67 5.64 -27.28
C PRO A 113 8.94 4.79 -27.41
N TRP A 114 10.09 5.43 -27.64
CA TRP A 114 11.37 4.75 -27.72
C TRP A 114 11.83 4.13 -26.40
N GLN A 115 11.56 4.78 -25.27
CA GLN A 115 11.87 4.22 -23.95
C GLN A 115 11.03 2.97 -23.67
N MET A 116 9.77 2.96 -24.12
CA MET A 116 8.90 1.78 -24.03
C MET A 116 9.41 0.63 -24.89
N VAL A 117 9.78 0.90 -26.14
CA VAL A 117 10.32 -0.10 -27.07
C VAL A 117 11.63 -0.68 -26.56
N ALA A 118 12.57 0.15 -26.09
CA ALA A 118 13.85 -0.29 -25.55
C ALA A 118 13.66 -1.21 -24.33
N LYS A 119 12.75 -0.87 -23.42
CA LYS A 119 12.45 -1.70 -22.24
C LYS A 119 11.77 -3.02 -22.60
N ALA A 120 10.84 -3.00 -23.55
CA ALA A 120 10.21 -4.21 -24.05
C ALA A 120 11.24 -5.17 -24.68
N ALA A 121 12.22 -4.64 -25.41
CA ALA A 121 13.31 -5.42 -25.98
C ALA A 121 14.20 -6.06 -24.89
N LEU A 122 14.58 -5.28 -23.86
CA LEU A 122 15.37 -5.79 -22.73
C LEU A 122 14.63 -6.88 -21.95
N LEU A 123 13.34 -6.68 -21.65
CA LEU A 123 12.50 -7.68 -20.99
C LEU A 123 12.37 -8.96 -21.84
N LYS A 124 12.18 -8.81 -23.16
CA LYS A 124 12.12 -9.97 -24.06
C LYS A 124 13.42 -10.76 -24.02
N GLN A 125 14.56 -10.07 -24.08
CA GLN A 125 15.88 -10.69 -24.00
C GLN A 125 16.08 -11.40 -22.66
N SER A 126 15.69 -10.79 -21.53
CA SER A 126 15.82 -11.42 -20.21
C SER A 126 14.97 -12.69 -20.08
N ILE A 127 13.75 -12.67 -20.64
CA ILE A 127 12.88 -13.85 -20.69
C ILE A 127 13.48 -14.96 -21.56
N GLU A 128 14.03 -14.61 -22.73
CA GLU A 128 14.66 -15.58 -23.62
C GLU A 128 15.90 -16.21 -22.97
N ASN A 129 16.75 -15.41 -22.33
CA ASN A 129 17.91 -15.90 -21.59
C ASN A 129 17.50 -16.82 -20.43
N ALA A 130 16.43 -16.48 -19.71
CA ALA A 130 15.94 -17.31 -18.60
C ALA A 130 15.39 -18.67 -19.05
N LYS A 131 14.91 -18.80 -20.30
CA LYS A 131 14.41 -20.08 -20.84
C LYS A 131 15.53 -21.07 -21.18
N VAL A 132 16.73 -20.56 -21.49
CA VAL A 132 17.88 -21.38 -21.90
C VAL A 132 18.84 -21.62 -20.72
N ALA A 133 18.66 -20.91 -19.60
CA ALA A 133 19.50 -21.04 -18.43
C ALA A 133 19.31 -22.41 -17.73
N GLU A 134 20.43 -22.99 -17.29
CA GLU A 134 20.43 -24.19 -16.46
C GLU A 134 19.77 -23.94 -15.09
N PRO A 135 19.19 -24.98 -14.46
CA PRO A 135 18.57 -24.86 -13.14
C PRO A 135 19.60 -24.37 -12.09
N PRO A 136 19.21 -23.44 -11.21
CA PRO A 136 20.15 -22.75 -10.33
C PRO A 136 20.76 -23.69 -9.29
N THR A 137 22.07 -23.60 -9.13
CA THR A 137 22.84 -24.30 -8.10
C THR A 137 22.55 -23.70 -6.71
N ALA A 138 22.87 -24.42 -5.62
CA ALA A 138 22.70 -23.90 -4.25
C ALA A 138 23.44 -22.58 -4.00
N THR A 139 24.58 -22.36 -4.66
CA THR A 139 25.33 -21.10 -4.63
C THR A 139 24.58 -19.98 -5.37
N ASP A 140 23.96 -20.28 -6.51
CA ASP A 140 23.16 -19.35 -7.29
C ASP A 140 21.92 -18.90 -6.53
N LEU A 141 21.30 -19.80 -5.76
CA LEU A 141 20.17 -19.48 -4.89
C LEU A 141 20.56 -18.50 -3.77
N ARG A 142 21.74 -18.66 -3.16
CA ARG A 142 22.26 -17.74 -2.13
C ARG A 142 22.66 -16.39 -2.70
N LEU A 143 23.26 -16.36 -3.89
CA LEU A 143 23.57 -15.11 -4.61
C LEU A 143 22.29 -14.39 -5.04
N ARG A 144 21.25 -15.13 -5.45
CA ARG A 144 19.94 -14.60 -5.80
C ARG A 144 19.25 -13.95 -4.60
N GLU A 145 19.33 -14.52 -3.40
CA GLU A 145 18.78 -13.91 -2.18
C GLU A 145 19.44 -12.56 -1.85
N LYS A 146 20.78 -12.49 -1.91
CA LYS A 146 21.52 -11.22 -1.79
C LYS A 146 21.17 -10.23 -2.91
N GLY A 147 21.01 -10.73 -4.14
CA GLY A 147 20.59 -9.94 -5.30
C GLY A 147 19.19 -9.36 -5.13
N VAL A 148 18.24 -10.12 -4.59
CA VAL A 148 16.86 -9.69 -4.30
C VAL A 148 16.87 -8.62 -3.21
N ASN A 149 17.69 -8.74 -2.18
CA ASN A 149 17.80 -7.70 -1.14
C ASN A 149 18.37 -6.40 -1.70
N ASN A 150 19.42 -6.46 -2.52
CA ASN A 150 19.98 -5.29 -3.20
C ASN A 150 19.02 -4.69 -4.22
N PHE A 151 18.27 -5.52 -4.94
CA PHE A 151 17.21 -5.10 -5.86
C PHE A 151 16.07 -4.39 -5.13
N ALA A 152 15.58 -4.96 -4.03
CA ALA A 152 14.55 -4.35 -3.19
C ALA A 152 15.03 -3.00 -2.62
N LEU A 153 16.30 -2.91 -2.19
CA LEU A 153 16.89 -1.66 -1.73
C LEU A 153 16.98 -0.61 -2.85
N ARG A 154 17.37 -1.02 -4.06
CA ARG A 154 17.38 -0.14 -5.25
C ARG A 154 15.97 0.30 -5.63
N CYS A 155 14.99 -0.60 -5.60
CA CYS A 155 13.59 -0.27 -5.84
C CYS A 155 13.08 0.71 -4.79
N PHE A 156 13.34 0.45 -3.52
CA PHE A 156 12.98 1.37 -2.43
C PHE A 156 13.63 2.74 -2.63
N ASN A 157 14.94 2.79 -2.86
CA ASN A 157 15.64 4.06 -3.07
C ASN A 157 15.18 4.82 -4.33
N ALA A 158 14.76 4.11 -5.38
CA ALA A 158 14.28 4.70 -6.61
C ALA A 158 12.79 5.10 -6.56
N LEU A 159 11.99 4.40 -5.75
CA LEU A 159 10.53 4.61 -5.65
C LEU A 159 10.11 5.46 -4.45
N SER A 160 10.99 5.67 -3.47
CA SER A 160 10.70 6.45 -2.26
C SER A 160 10.94 7.95 -2.42
N TYR A 161 11.20 8.44 -3.63
CA TYR A 161 11.28 9.88 -3.87
C TYR A 161 9.88 10.51 -3.78
N ASP A 162 9.80 11.75 -3.28
CA ASP A 162 8.59 12.60 -3.25
C ASP A 162 8.20 13.08 -4.67
N ARG A 163 8.16 12.16 -5.64
CA ARG A 163 7.84 12.41 -7.05
C ARG A 163 7.08 11.23 -7.63
N GLU A 164 6.10 11.50 -8.48
CA GLU A 164 5.38 10.47 -9.24
C GLU A 164 6.28 9.72 -10.23
N ILE A 165 6.05 8.41 -10.33
CA ILE A 165 6.82 7.50 -11.18
C ILE A 165 5.86 6.74 -12.10
N SER A 166 6.08 6.86 -13.41
CA SER A 166 5.25 6.17 -14.40
C SER A 166 5.45 4.65 -14.37
N SER A 167 4.46 3.89 -14.83
CA SER A 167 4.56 2.42 -14.93
C SER A 167 5.78 1.97 -15.75
N VAL A 168 6.21 2.77 -16.73
CA VAL A 168 7.40 2.50 -17.52
C VAL A 168 8.68 2.81 -16.76
N GLN A 169 8.69 3.85 -15.92
CA GLN A 169 9.81 4.11 -15.01
C GLN A 169 9.92 3.03 -13.94
N VAL A 170 8.79 2.54 -13.40
CA VAL A 170 8.76 1.36 -12.52
C VAL A 170 9.38 0.15 -13.23
N ALA A 171 8.95 -0.16 -14.45
CA ALA A 171 9.55 -1.24 -15.24
C ALA A 171 11.06 -1.04 -15.47
N SER A 172 11.56 0.20 -15.54
CA SER A 172 13.00 0.49 -15.62
C SER A 172 13.79 0.06 -14.40
N VAL A 173 13.17 0.20 -13.23
CA VAL A 173 13.82 -0.06 -11.95
C VAL A 173 13.80 -1.56 -11.68
N LEU A 174 12.80 -2.26 -12.23
CA LEU A 174 12.60 -3.69 -12.08
C LEU A 174 13.40 -4.56 -13.06
N LEU A 175 13.88 -3.99 -14.17
CA LEU A 175 14.71 -4.63 -15.20
C LEU A 175 16.20 -4.31 -14.99
#